data_AF-A0A4Y2PVN6-F1
#
_entry.id   AF-A0A4Y2PVN6-F1
#
_cell.length_a   1.000
_cell.length_b   1.000
_cell.length_c   1.000
_cell.angle_alpha   90.00
_cell.angle_beta   90.00
_cell.angle_gamma   90.00
#
_symmetry.space_group_name_H-M   'P 1'
#
loop_
_entity.id
_entity.type
_entity.pdbx_description
1 polymer ?
#
loop_
_entity_poly.entity_id
_entity_poly.type
_entity_poly.pdbx_seq_one_letter_code
_entity_poly.pdbx_strand_id
1 'polypeptide(L)'
;MKNWTAFFTNGLFRKGVPISGIMIPQKALNFNSKLGESKEFQASSGWLENFKNRHGIRQLNIVGEKLSSDIEAGDSFIVELQVFIAQEK
;
A
#
# COMPACT_ATOMS: atom_id res chain seq x y z
N MET A 1 -10.41 15.64 18.65
CA MET A 1 -10.40 14.55 17.64
C MET A 1 -10.51 14.98 16.16
N LYS A 2 -10.54 16.27 15.78
CA LYS A 2 -10.80 16.68 14.36
C LYS A 2 -9.56 17.11 13.56
N ASN A 3 -8.38 17.11 14.17
CA ASN A 3 -7.18 17.76 13.64
C ASN A 3 -6.02 16.80 13.32
N TRP A 4 -5.97 15.60 13.89
CA TRP A 4 -4.79 14.72 13.75
C TRP A 4 -4.87 13.78 12.55
N THR A 5 -6.08 13.40 12.15
CA THR A 5 -6.32 12.57 10.97
C THR A 5 -5.84 13.29 9.70
N ALA A 6 -6.02 14.61 9.61
CA ALA A 6 -5.60 15.43 8.48
C ALA A 6 -4.07 15.42 8.25
N PHE A 7 -3.26 15.43 9.31
CA PHE A 7 -1.80 15.36 9.17
C PHE A 7 -1.33 13.97 8.72
N PHE A 8 -2.02 12.92 9.19
CA PHE A 8 -1.71 11.55 8.82
C PHE A 8 -2.09 11.27 7.35
N THR A 9 -3.24 11.78 6.91
CA THR A 9 -3.81 11.47 5.59
C THR A 9 -3.24 12.34 4.48
N ASN A 10 -3.06 13.64 4.70
CA ASN A 10 -2.74 14.56 3.60
C ASN A 10 -1.28 14.47 3.11
N GLY A 11 -0.34 14.04 3.95
CA GLY A 11 1.09 13.97 3.58
C GLY A 11 1.54 12.67 2.92
N LEU A 12 0.98 11.53 3.34
CA LEU A 12 1.44 10.20 2.92
C LEU A 12 0.57 9.56 1.83
N PHE A 13 -0.75 9.75 1.87
CA PHE A 13 -1.66 9.07 0.93
C PHE A 13 -1.72 9.73 -0.45
N ARG A 14 -1.46 11.04 -0.53
CA ARG A 14 -1.50 11.78 -1.81
C ARG A 14 -0.38 11.43 -2.79
N LYS A 15 0.73 10.83 -2.31
CA LYS A 15 1.87 10.47 -3.16
C LYS A 15 1.78 9.05 -3.74
N GLY A 16 0.70 8.32 -3.48
CA GLY A 16 0.53 6.94 -3.99
C GLY A 16 1.55 5.94 -3.45
N VAL A 17 2.26 6.27 -2.36
CA VAL A 17 3.27 5.38 -1.78
C VAL A 17 2.57 4.23 -1.06
N PRO A 18 2.87 2.96 -1.39
CA PRO A 18 2.31 1.83 -0.68
C PRO A 18 2.80 1.82 0.77
N ILE A 19 1.87 1.73 1.71
CA ILE A 19 2.14 1.73 3.15
C ILE A 19 1.90 0.31 3.67
N SER A 20 2.87 -0.21 4.42
CA SER A 20 2.71 -1.49 5.10
C SER A 20 1.57 -1.44 6.12
N GLY A 21 0.75 -2.49 6.18
CA GLY A 21 -0.47 -2.53 7.00
C GLY A 21 -0.24 -2.26 8.50
N ILE A 22 0.96 -2.56 9.01
CA ILE A 22 1.34 -2.34 10.42
C ILE A 22 1.73 -0.90 10.76
N MET A 23 2.06 -0.07 9.76
CA MET A 23 2.51 1.30 10.00
C MET A 23 1.41 2.19 10.59
N ILE A 24 0.15 1.96 10.19
CA ILE A 24 -0.98 2.78 10.67
C ILE A 24 -1.19 2.57 12.18
N PRO A 25 -1.33 1.32 12.68
CA PRO A 25 -1.41 1.07 14.12
C PRO A 25 -0.22 1.63 14.92
N GLN A 26 1.02 1.37 14.47
CA GLN A 26 2.23 1.81 15.17
C GLN A 26 2.28 3.32 15.33
N LYS A 27 1.97 4.05 14.25
CA LYS A 27 2.06 5.50 14.23
C LYS A 27 0.90 6.13 15.02
N ALA A 28 -0.27 5.51 15.05
CA ALA A 28 -1.37 5.90 15.93
C ALA A 28 -1.01 5.79 17.41
N LEU A 29 -0.36 4.69 17.82
CA LEU A 29 0.13 4.51 19.19
C LEU A 29 1.18 5.56 19.57
N ASN A 30 2.12 5.86 18.67
CA ASN A 30 3.14 6.89 18.87
C ASN A 30 2.53 8.29 19.00
N PHE A 31 1.50 8.61 18.21
CA PHE A 31 0.79 9.88 18.36
C PHE A 31 0.04 9.96 19.70
N ASN A 32 -0.67 8.89 20.07
CA ASN A 32 -1.38 8.84 21.34
C ASN A 32 -0.42 9.04 22.55
N SER A 33 0.77 8.43 22.52
CA SER A 33 1.76 8.63 23.58
C SER A 33 2.32 10.05 23.62
N LYS A 34 2.61 10.65 22.46
CA LYS A 34 3.11 12.03 22.36
C LYS A 34 2.10 13.08 22.80
N LEU A 35 0.82 12.81 22.60
CA LEU A 35 -0.24 13.79 22.84
C LEU A 35 -0.94 13.59 24.19
N GLY A 36 -0.57 12.53 24.92
CA GLY A 36 -1.03 12.30 26.29
C GLY A 36 -2.53 12.02 26.41
N GLU A 37 -3.18 11.56 25.35
CA GLU A 37 -4.65 11.46 25.28
C GLU A 37 -5.22 10.35 26.18
N SER A 38 -4.80 9.09 26.00
CA SER A 38 -5.31 7.99 26.82
C SER A 38 -4.35 6.80 26.88
N LYS A 39 -4.13 6.23 28.07
CA LYS A 39 -3.39 4.96 28.23
C LYS A 39 -4.17 3.75 27.72
N GLU A 40 -5.49 3.89 27.53
CA GLU A 40 -6.40 2.81 27.12
C GLU A 40 -6.55 2.73 25.60
N PHE A 41 -6.02 3.71 24.85
CA PHE A 41 -6.10 3.67 23.40
C PHE A 41 -5.37 2.44 22.85
N GLN A 42 -6.13 1.58 22.18
CA GLN A 42 -5.61 0.40 21.48
C GLN A 42 -5.83 0.59 19.98
N ALA A 43 -4.76 0.49 19.21
CA ALA A 43 -4.84 0.42 17.76
C ALA A 43 -5.27 -0.98 17.31
N SER A 44 -6.44 -1.43 17.78
CA SER A 44 -7.01 -2.74 17.51
C SER A 44 -7.34 -2.92 16.03
N SER A 45 -7.58 -4.17 15.62
CA SER A 45 -8.04 -4.50 14.27
C SER A 45 -9.32 -3.75 13.90
N GLY A 46 -10.32 -3.74 14.79
CA GLY A 46 -11.59 -3.03 14.56
C GLY A 46 -11.42 -1.51 14.50
N TRP A 47 -10.51 -0.93 15.30
CA TRP A 47 -10.18 0.50 15.17
C TRP A 47 -9.52 0.81 13.82
N LEU A 48 -8.57 -0.03 13.39
CA LEU A 48 -7.87 0.14 12.12
C LEU A 48 -8.82 0.04 10.93
N GLU A 49 -9.74 -0.92 10.94
CA GLU A 49 -10.73 -1.09 9.88
C GLU A 49 -11.65 0.13 9.78
N ASN A 50 -12.19 0.60 10.90
CA ASN A 50 -13.00 1.81 10.95
C ASN A 50 -12.23 3.06 10.49
N PHE A 51 -10.96 3.19 10.88
CA PHE A 51 -10.09 4.26 10.44
C PHE A 51 -9.88 4.23 8.93
N LYS A 52 -9.59 3.05 8.36
CA LYS A 52 -9.45 2.87 6.91
C LYS A 52 -10.73 3.24 6.17
N ASN A 53 -11.87 2.74 6.63
CA ASN A 53 -13.18 3.01 6.03
C ASN A 53 -13.53 4.50 6.05
N ARG A 54 -13.30 5.18 7.19
CA ARG A 54 -13.57 6.62 7.33
C ARG A 54 -12.71 7.49 6.42
N HIS A 55 -11.48 7.07 6.16
CA HIS A 55 -10.52 7.84 5.37
C HIS A 55 -10.33 7.32 3.94
N GLY A 56 -11.15 6.37 3.50
CA GLY A 56 -11.08 5.79 2.16
C GLY A 56 -9.75 5.08 1.88
N ILE A 57 -9.07 4.60 2.91
CA ILE A 57 -7.80 3.87 2.78
C ILE A 57 -8.11 2.46 2.31
N ARG A 58 -7.83 2.19 1.05
CA ARG A 58 -8.06 0.88 0.43
C ARG A 58 -6.77 0.09 0.41
N GLN A 59 -6.86 -1.19 0.75
CA GLN A 59 -5.81 -2.14 0.42
C GLN A 59 -5.90 -2.41 -1.07
N LEU A 60 -4.97 -1.85 -1.84
CA LEU A 60 -4.84 -2.18 -3.25
C LEU A 60 -4.11 -3.53 -3.34
N ASN A 61 -4.70 -4.49 -4.03
CA ASN A 61 -4.03 -5.73 -4.37
C ASN A 61 -3.07 -5.43 -5.53
N ILE A 62 -1.97 -4.75 -5.21
CA ILE A 62 -0.89 -4.53 -6.17
C ILE A 62 -0.17 -5.86 -6.27
N VAL A 63 -0.52 -6.63 -7.30
CA VAL A 63 0.24 -7.83 -7.68
C VAL A 63 1.62 -7.34 -8.09
N GLY A 64 2.64 -7.60 -7.26
CA GLY A 64 3.99 -7.09 -7.45
C GLY A 64 4.60 -7.45 -8.81
N GLU A 65 4.17 -8.58 -9.39
CA GLU A 65 4.58 -9.02 -10.73
C GLU A 65 4.21 -8.00 -11.81
N LYS A 66 3.05 -7.33 -11.71
CA LYS A 66 2.60 -6.36 -12.73
C LYS A 66 3.42 -5.06 -12.75
N LEU A 67 4.08 -4.72 -11.65
CA LEU A 67 4.95 -3.53 -11.58
C LEU A 67 6.42 -3.85 -11.91
N SER A 68 6.81 -5.12 -11.85
CA SER A 68 8.17 -5.59 -12.13
C SER A 68 8.31 -6.28 -13.49
N SER A 69 7.21 -6.44 -14.23
CA SER A 69 7.22 -7.06 -15.54
C SER A 69 7.88 -6.13 -16.55
N ASP A 70 9.03 -6.54 -17.06
CA ASP A 70 9.65 -5.94 -18.24
C ASP A 70 8.86 -6.38 -19.48
N ILE A 71 7.93 -5.51 -19.90
CA ILE A 71 7.05 -5.75 -21.04
C ILE A 71 7.87 -5.87 -22.32
N GLU A 72 8.95 -5.11 -22.44
CA GLU A 72 9.82 -5.09 -23.62
C GLU A 72 10.60 -6.41 -23.75
N ALA A 73 11.15 -6.92 -22.64
CA ALA A 73 11.78 -8.24 -22.62
C ALA A 73 10.77 -9.36 -22.93
N GLY A 74 9.53 -9.26 -22.44
CA GLY A 74 8.46 -10.20 -22.75
C GLY A 74 8.09 -10.22 -24.23
N ASP A 75 7.94 -9.05 -24.84
CA ASP A 75 7.61 -8.91 -26.27
C ASP A 75 8.77 -9.41 -27.16
N SER A 76 10.03 -9.11 -26.81
CA SER A 76 11.20 -9.62 -27.52
C SER A 76 11.26 -11.14 -27.50
N PHE A 77 10.99 -11.75 -26.34
CA PHE A 77 10.99 -13.20 -26.20
C PHE A 77 9.93 -13.88 -27.09
N ILE A 78 8.74 -13.30 -27.23
CA ILE A 78 7.69 -13.85 -28.11
C ILE A 78 8.16 -13.85 -29.56
N VAL A 79 8.81 -12.78 -30.02
CA VAL A 79 9.34 -12.71 -31.39
C VAL A 79 10.43 -13.76 -31.62
N GLU A 80 11.39 -13.87 -30.69
CA GLU A 80 12.46 -14.85 -30.76
C GLU A 80 11.94 -16.30 -30.78
N LEU A 81 10.95 -16.59 -29.93
CA LEU A 81 10.32 -17.91 -29.86
C LEU A 81 9.63 -18.27 -31.18
N GLN A 82 8.94 -17.32 -31.82
CA GLN A 82 8.29 -17.56 -33.11
C GLN A 82 9.31 -17.83 -34.23
N VAL A 83 10.44 -17.11 -34.23
CA VAL A 83 11.53 -17.36 -35.19
C VAL A 83 12.10 -18.76 -34.99
N PHE A 84 12.35 -19.17 -33.75
CA PHE A 84 12.88 -20.49 -33.43
C PHE A 84 11.94 -21.61 -33.88
N ILE A 85 10.65 -21.50 -33.56
CA ILE A 85 9.61 -22.48 -33.97
C ILE A 85 9.53 -22.60 -35.50
N ALA A 86 9.72 -21.50 -36.23
CA ALA A 86 9.71 -21.51 -37.70
C ALA A 86 10.97 -22.16 -38.31
N GLN A 87 12.10 -22.14 -37.60
CA GLN A 87 13.37 -22.74 -38.03
C GLN A 87 13.48 -24.24 -37.70
N GLU A 88 12.70 -24.74 -36.74
CA GLU A 88 12.69 -26.15 -36.32
C GLU A 88 11.80 -27.04 -37.23
N LYS A 89 11.22 -26.48 -38.29
CA LYS A 89 10.49 -27.20 -39.35
C LYS A 89 11.36 -27.49 -40.56
#